data_AF-A0A2X0K486-F1
#
_entry.id   AF-A0A2X0K486-F1
#
_cell.length_a   1.000
_cell.length_b   1.000
_cell.length_c   1.000
_cell.angle_alpha   90.00
_cell.angle_beta   90.00
_cell.angle_gamma   90.00
#
_symmetry.space_group_name_H-M   'P 1'
#
loop_
_entity.id
_entity.type
_entity.pdbx_description
1 polymer ?
#
loop_
_entity_poly.entity_id
_entity_poly.type
_entity_poly.pdbx_seq_one_letter_code
_entity_poly.pdbx_strand_id
1 'polypeptide(L)'
;MLSPEGDGTPLVAAPGVTAHARRLTLSALESWGLGGHGEVAEQLVAELVANAVRHTGGRTFVLRLLRGSGRIRVELRDPSRALPCLIKGDPEDEAGRGLCLVDELADRWGVDVLSRGKSVWFELKVRIAA
;
A
#
# COMPACT_ATOMS: atom_id res chain seq x y z
N MET A 1 -0.59 -20.78 -3.67
CA MET A 1 0.19 -19.55 -3.40
C MET A 1 -0.68 -18.39 -3.83
N LEU A 2 -1.19 -17.57 -2.90
CA LEU A 2 -2.11 -16.47 -3.22
C LEU A 2 -1.31 -15.38 -3.96
N SER A 3 -1.45 -15.28 -5.27
CA SER A 3 -0.83 -14.22 -6.06
C SER A 3 -1.50 -12.88 -5.71
N PRO A 4 -0.74 -11.84 -5.34
CA PRO A 4 -1.30 -10.53 -4.99
C PRO A 4 -1.96 -9.80 -6.18
N GLU A 5 -1.87 -10.35 -7.38
CA GLU A 5 -2.47 -9.84 -8.62
C GLU A 5 -4.00 -10.05 -8.70
N GLY A 6 -4.51 -11.08 -8.01
CA GLY A 6 -5.92 -11.50 -8.00
C GLY A 6 -6.79 -10.70 -7.04
N ASP A 7 -7.57 -11.38 -6.18
CA ASP A 7 -8.43 -10.75 -5.15
C ASP A 7 -7.64 -10.02 -4.04
N GLY A 8 -6.31 -10.10 -4.07
CA GLY A 8 -5.40 -9.59 -3.05
C GLY A 8 -5.16 -10.59 -1.91
N THR A 9 -4.19 -10.28 -1.06
CA THR A 9 -3.82 -11.06 0.13
C THR A 9 -4.44 -10.42 1.37
N PRO A 10 -5.30 -11.14 2.11
CA PRO A 10 -5.78 -10.67 3.41
C PRO A 10 -4.64 -10.57 4.42
N LEU A 11 -4.60 -9.46 5.14
CA LEU A 11 -3.63 -9.15 6.18
C LEU A 11 -4.37 -8.79 7.46
N VAL A 12 -3.90 -9.32 8.58
CA VAL A 12 -4.44 -9.04 9.91
C VAL A 12 -3.60 -7.97 10.58
N ALA A 13 -4.24 -6.96 11.16
CA ALA A 13 -3.60 -5.91 11.94
C ALA A 13 -2.98 -6.51 13.21
N ALA A 14 -1.70 -6.86 13.14
CA ALA A 14 -0.93 -7.49 14.21
C ALA A 14 0.56 -7.11 14.10
N PRO A 15 1.35 -7.27 15.18
CA PRO A 15 2.79 -7.08 15.11
C PRO A 15 3.41 -7.89 13.96
N GLY A 16 4.24 -7.24 13.14
CA GLY A 16 4.91 -7.87 12.00
C GLY A 16 4.12 -7.86 10.68
N VAL A 17 2.87 -7.38 10.64
CA VAL A 17 2.09 -7.28 9.39
C VAL A 17 2.78 -6.40 8.35
N THR A 18 3.42 -5.31 8.76
CA THR A 18 4.20 -4.43 7.87
C THR A 18 5.35 -5.18 7.22
N ALA A 19 6.13 -5.94 7.99
CA ALA A 19 7.21 -6.75 7.45
C ALA A 19 6.70 -7.85 6.50
N HIS A 20 5.52 -8.40 6.79
CA HIS A 20 4.88 -9.37 5.89
C HIS A 20 4.47 -8.73 4.56
N ALA A 21 3.83 -7.56 4.60
CA ALA A 21 3.41 -6.81 3.41
C ALA A 21 4.60 -6.41 2.52
N ARG A 22 5.71 -5.99 3.13
CA ARG A 22 6.98 -5.70 2.45
C ARG A 22 7.48 -6.92 1.68
N ARG A 23 7.57 -8.08 2.32
CA ARG A 23 8.00 -9.33 1.66
C ARG A 23 7.09 -9.72 0.49
N LEU A 24 5.77 -9.63 0.68
CA LEU A 24 4.81 -9.92 -0.41
C LEU A 24 5.01 -8.98 -1.60
N THR A 25 5.29 -7.71 -1.33
CA THR A 25 5.55 -6.69 -2.35
C THR A 25 6.83 -7.00 -3.11
N LEU A 26 7.94 -7.24 -2.40
CA LEU A 26 9.22 -7.59 -3.02
C LEU A 26 9.11 -8.86 -3.88
N SER A 27 8.50 -9.92 -3.35
CA SER A 27 8.32 -11.17 -4.11
C SER A 27 7.46 -10.99 -5.37
N ALA A 28 6.46 -10.10 -5.35
CA ALA A 28 5.68 -9.77 -6.53
C ALA A 28 6.49 -8.96 -7.55
N LEU A 29 7.28 -7.99 -7.10
CA LEU A 29 8.14 -7.21 -7.99
C LEU A 29 9.23 -8.07 -8.63
N GLU A 30 9.82 -8.99 -7.88
CA GLU A 30 10.79 -9.95 -8.39
C GLU A 30 10.16 -10.85 -9.47
N SER A 31 8.97 -11.41 -9.21
CA SER A 31 8.29 -12.27 -10.19
C SER A 31 7.89 -11.52 -11.47
N TRP A 32 7.76 -10.19 -11.38
CA TRP A 32 7.49 -9.31 -12.52
C TRP A 32 8.74 -8.84 -13.27
N GLY A 33 9.94 -9.12 -12.77
CA GLY A 33 11.19 -8.58 -13.32
C GLY A 33 11.39 -7.08 -13.00
N LEU A 34 10.79 -6.60 -11.90
CA LEU A 34 10.79 -5.21 -11.46
C LEU A 34 11.55 -5.00 -10.15
N GLY A 35 12.45 -5.92 -9.78
CA GLY A 35 13.20 -5.89 -8.51
C GLY A 35 13.98 -4.58 -8.27
N GLY A 36 14.39 -3.86 -9.33
CA GLY A 36 15.05 -2.56 -9.21
C GLY A 36 14.18 -1.44 -8.62
N HIS A 37 12.86 -1.64 -8.50
CA HIS A 37 11.93 -0.70 -7.86
C HIS A 37 11.54 -1.11 -6.43
N GLY A 38 12.18 -2.17 -5.90
CA GLY A 38 11.83 -2.80 -4.64
C GLY A 38 11.93 -1.87 -3.43
N GLU A 39 13.00 -1.10 -3.32
CA GLU A 39 13.26 -0.22 -2.16
C GLU A 39 12.17 0.83 -1.96
N VAL A 40 11.84 1.58 -3.02
CA VAL A 40 10.80 2.61 -2.99
C VAL A 40 9.43 1.99 -2.73
N ALA A 41 9.09 0.91 -3.44
CA ALA A 41 7.81 0.24 -3.27
C ALA A 41 7.65 -0.35 -1.85
N GLU A 42 8.70 -0.94 -1.29
CA GLU A 42 8.72 -1.47 0.08
C GLU A 42 8.43 -0.37 1.10
N GLN A 43 9.11 0.77 0.97
CA GLN A 43 8.94 1.90 1.88
C GLN A 43 7.51 2.45 1.84
N LEU A 44 6.96 2.64 0.64
CA LEU A 44 5.59 3.13 0.47
C LEU A 44 4.53 2.14 0.98
N VAL A 45 4.71 0.84 0.76
CA VAL A 45 3.83 -0.18 1.34
C VAL A 45 3.90 -0.17 2.85
N ALA A 46 5.09 0.05 3.42
CA ALA A 46 5.25 0.11 4.87
C ALA A 46 4.41 1.23 5.50
N GLU A 47 4.49 2.42 4.91
CA GLU A 47 3.72 3.58 5.38
C GLU A 47 2.22 3.37 5.19
N LEU A 48 1.81 2.83 4.05
CA LEU A 48 0.40 2.56 3.77
C LEU A 48 -0.20 1.55 4.77
N VAL A 49 0.53 0.47 5.07
CA VAL A 49 0.11 -0.56 6.03
C VAL A 49 0.18 -0.04 7.47
N ALA A 50 1.18 0.75 7.84
CA ALA A 50 1.26 1.35 9.16
C ALA A 50 0.10 2.33 9.40
N ASN A 51 -0.22 3.15 8.40
CA ASN A 51 -1.40 4.01 8.42
C ASN A 51 -2.68 3.20 8.60
N ALA A 52 -2.83 2.10 7.86
CA ALA A 52 -3.97 1.23 8.03
C ALA A 52 -4.05 0.64 9.44
N VAL A 53 -3.00 0.00 9.94
CA VAL A 53 -3.00 -0.60 11.30
C VAL A 53 -3.37 0.42 12.39
N ARG A 54 -2.92 1.68 12.27
CA ARG A 54 -3.25 2.73 13.24
C ARG A 54 -4.70 3.21 13.15
N HIS A 55 -5.26 3.29 11.94
CA HIS A 55 -6.53 4.00 11.70
C HIS A 55 -7.70 3.09 11.30
N THR A 56 -7.46 1.84 10.88
CA THR A 56 -8.51 0.89 10.60
C THR A 56 -9.07 0.36 11.92
N GLY A 57 -10.32 0.68 12.22
CA GLY A 57 -11.07 -0.01 13.28
C GLY A 57 -11.34 -1.49 12.96
N GLY A 58 -11.05 -1.95 11.73
CA GLY A 58 -11.13 -3.34 11.30
C GLY A 58 -9.86 -4.12 11.62
N ARG A 59 -10.01 -5.41 11.96
CA ARG A 59 -8.87 -6.32 12.25
C ARG A 59 -8.16 -6.83 10.98
N THR A 60 -8.78 -6.69 9.81
CA THR A 60 -8.29 -7.27 8.56
C THR A 60 -8.47 -6.30 7.41
N PHE A 61 -7.46 -6.21 6.55
CA PHE A 61 -7.47 -5.47 5.30
C PHE A 61 -6.85 -6.34 4.20
N VAL A 62 -7.03 -5.98 2.92
CA VAL A 62 -6.54 -6.77 1.79
C VAL A 62 -5.50 -5.97 1.03
N LEU A 63 -4.29 -6.51 0.93
CA LEU A 63 -3.20 -5.96 0.12
C LEU A 63 -3.27 -6.53 -1.29
N ARG A 64 -3.32 -5.68 -2.30
CA ARG A 64 -3.35 -6.08 -3.70
C ARG A 64 -2.27 -5.34 -4.48
N LEU A 65 -1.58 -6.05 -5.35
CA LEU A 65 -0.57 -5.47 -6.23
C LEU A 65 -0.97 -5.74 -7.68
N LEU A 66 -1.05 -4.68 -8.47
CA LEU A 66 -1.46 -4.73 -9.86
C LEU A 66 -0.32 -4.23 -10.74
N ARG A 67 0.02 -5.02 -11.76
CA ARG A 67 0.95 -4.62 -12.81
C ARG A 67 0.17 -4.10 -14.01
N GLY A 68 0.43 -2.86 -14.38
CA GLY A 68 -0.04 -2.24 -15.62
C GLY A 68 1.09 -2.03 -16.63
N SER A 69 0.77 -1.40 -17.75
CA SER A 69 1.77 -1.03 -18.76
C SER A 69 2.64 0.12 -18.24
N GLY A 70 3.87 -0.22 -17.81
CA GLY A 70 4.86 0.75 -17.30
C GLY A 70 4.58 1.30 -15.91
N ARG A 71 3.66 0.68 -15.15
CA ARG A 71 3.29 1.10 -13.80
C ARG A 71 2.96 -0.10 -12.91
N ILE A 72 3.21 0.05 -11.63
CA ILE A 72 2.59 -0.79 -10.60
C ILE A 72 1.61 0.04 -9.80
N ARG A 73 0.56 -0.61 -9.30
CA ARG A 73 -0.38 -0.03 -8.37
C ARG A 73 -0.49 -0.95 -7.16
N VAL A 74 -0.32 -0.39 -5.97
CA VAL A 74 -0.54 -1.12 -4.71
C VAL A 74 -1.81 -0.58 -4.08
N GLU A 75 -2.72 -1.47 -3.72
CA GLU A 75 -3.99 -1.14 -3.09
C GLU A 75 -4.09 -1.82 -1.73
N LEU A 76 -4.61 -1.08 -0.76
CA LEU A 76 -4.99 -1.60 0.54
C LEU A 76 -6.48 -1.37 0.75
N ARG A 77 -7.25 -2.45 0.67
CA ARG A 77 -8.71 -2.42 0.85
C ARG A 77 -9.06 -2.66 2.30
N ASP A 78 -9.77 -1.71 2.87
CA ASP A 78 -10.27 -1.77 4.23
C ASP A 78 -11.80 -1.86 4.19
N PRO A 79 -12.43 -2.90 4.78
CA PRO A 79 -13.88 -2.99 4.87
C PRO A 79 -14.52 -1.89 5.73
N SER A 80 -13.73 -1.20 6.56
CA SER A 80 -14.19 -0.07 7.35
C SER A 80 -14.49 1.15 6.47
N ARG A 81 -15.67 1.72 6.70
CA ARG A 81 -16.07 3.02 6.14
C ARG A 81 -15.55 4.20 6.94
N ALA A 82 -14.88 3.97 8.07
CA ALA A 82 -14.08 5.02 8.68
C ALA A 82 -13.16 5.52 7.58
N LEU A 83 -13.33 6.75 7.09
CA LEU A 83 -12.41 7.29 6.11
C LEU A 83 -11.01 7.17 6.72
N PRO A 84 -9.96 6.89 5.92
CA PRO A 84 -8.64 7.14 6.47
C PRO A 84 -8.73 8.61 6.90
N CYS A 85 -8.28 8.90 8.10
CA CYS A 85 -7.97 10.27 8.43
C CYS A 85 -6.98 10.73 7.36
N LEU A 86 -7.47 11.32 6.27
CA LEU A 86 -6.77 12.22 5.37
C LEU A 86 -6.49 13.49 6.19
N ILE A 87 -5.94 13.30 7.38
CA ILE A 87 -5.30 14.35 8.13
C ILE A 87 -4.01 14.48 7.36
N LYS A 88 -3.96 15.48 6.47
CA LYS A 88 -2.75 16.28 6.34
C LYS A 88 -2.27 16.46 7.78
N GLY A 89 -1.27 15.67 8.18
CA GLY A 89 -0.72 15.77 9.51
C GLY A 89 -0.51 17.23 9.81
N ASP A 90 -0.93 17.67 10.98
CA ASP A 90 -0.30 18.84 11.54
C ASP A 90 1.21 18.61 11.42
N PRO A 91 2.01 19.57 10.92
CA PRO A 91 3.46 19.39 10.75
C PRO A 91 4.20 19.00 12.04
N GLU A 92 3.53 19.07 13.18
CA GLU A 92 4.00 18.69 14.52
C GLU A 92 3.56 17.28 14.96
N ASP A 93 2.69 16.60 14.21
CA ASP A 93 2.19 15.26 14.54
C ASP A 93 2.98 14.18 13.79
N GLU A 94 3.70 13.31 14.52
CA GLU A 94 4.51 12.22 13.95
C GLU A 94 3.68 11.28 13.04
N ALA A 95 2.34 11.26 13.21
CA ALA A 95 1.38 10.53 12.38
C ALA A 95 1.24 11.08 10.95
N GLY A 96 1.62 12.33 10.70
CA GLY A 96 1.54 13.03 9.42
C GLY A 96 2.59 12.65 8.37
N ARG A 97 3.71 12.05 8.81
CA ARG A 97 4.87 11.80 7.93
C ARG A 97 4.67 10.65 6.95
N GLY A 98 3.84 9.67 7.29
CA GLY A 98 3.65 8.48 6.45
C GLY A 98 3.02 8.80 5.10
N LEU A 99 1.99 9.64 5.08
CA LEU A 99 1.40 10.15 3.82
C LEU A 99 2.31 11.16 3.13
N CYS A 100 3.17 11.89 3.85
CA CYS A 100 4.15 12.78 3.25
C CYS A 100 5.15 12.01 2.38
N LEU A 101 5.64 10.85 2.87
CA LEU A 101 6.50 9.96 2.07
C LEU A 101 5.78 9.39 0.85
N VAL A 102 4.50 9.04 0.98
CA VAL A 102 3.67 8.59 -0.15
C VAL A 102 3.49 9.73 -1.16
N ASP A 103 3.24 10.95 -0.69
CA ASP A 103 3.09 12.14 -1.54
C ASP A 103 4.38 12.52 -2.26
N GLU A 104 5.53 12.33 -1.61
CA GLU A 104 6.85 12.65 -2.15
C GLU A 104 7.34 11.62 -3.18
N LEU A 105 7.16 10.31 -2.89
CA LEU A 105 7.78 9.25 -3.67
C LEU A 105 6.83 8.57 -4.67
N ALA A 106 5.51 8.64 -4.46
CA ALA A 106 4.56 8.04 -5.40
C ALA A 106 4.34 8.93 -6.63
N ASP A 107 4.17 8.32 -7.80
CA ASP A 107 3.76 9.07 -8.99
C ASP A 107 2.31 9.55 -8.90
N ARG A 108 1.47 8.74 -8.25
CA ARG A 108 0.06 9.03 -7.94
C ARG A 108 -0.31 8.28 -6.68
N TRP A 109 -1.21 8.84 -5.89
CA TRP A 109 -1.84 8.12 -4.80
C TRP A 109 -3.24 8.68 -4.58
N GLY A 110 -4.05 7.93 -3.84
CA GLY A 110 -5.41 8.34 -3.57
C GLY A 110 -6.20 7.36 -2.71
N VAL A 111 -7.48 7.69 -2.57
CA VAL A 111 -8.44 6.90 -1.81
C VAL A 111 -9.69 6.73 -2.67
N ASP A 112 -10.04 5.49 -2.98
CA ASP A 112 -11.30 5.16 -3.64
C ASP A 112 -12.32 4.74 -2.57
N VAL A 113 -13.44 5.45 -2.47
CA VAL A 113 -14.55 5.07 -1.59
C VAL A 113 -15.33 3.95 -2.27
N LEU A 114 -15.41 2.79 -1.61
CA LEU A 114 -16.11 1.62 -2.13
C LEU A 114 -17.51 1.51 -1.52
N SER A 115 -18.38 0.71 -2.14
CA SER A 115 -19.71 0.42 -1.57
C SER A 115 -19.60 -0.16 -0.15
N ARG A 116 -18.59 -1.00 0.08
CA ARG A 116 -18.24 -1.61 1.38
C ARG A 116 -16.81 -1.27 1.81
N GLY A 117 -16.62 -0.05 2.30
CA GLY A 117 -15.35 0.41 2.86
C GLY A 117 -14.60 1.33 1.91
N LYS A 118 -13.28 1.16 1.84
CA LYS A 118 -12.39 2.02 1.06
C LYS A 118 -11.18 1.27 0.52
N SER A 119 -10.54 1.84 -0.48
CA SER A 119 -9.24 1.40 -0.99
C SER A 119 -8.27 2.57 -0.97
N VAL A 120 -7.20 2.47 -0.20
CA VAL A 120 -6.10 3.46 -0.27
C VAL A 120 -5.02 2.88 -1.17
N TRP A 121 -4.48 3.68 -2.07
CA TRP A 121 -3.60 3.18 -3.11
C TRP A 121 -2.51 4.17 -3.49
N PHE A 122 -1.42 3.65 -4.04
CA PHE A 122 -0.40 4.43 -4.73
C PHE A 122 0.05 3.73 -6.02
N GLU A 123 0.62 4.51 -6.93
CA GLU A 123 1.21 4.06 -8.19
C GLU A 123 2.66 4.50 -8.29
N LEU A 124 3.48 3.62 -8.86
CA LEU A 124 4.85 3.92 -9.27
C LEU A 124 5.00 3.59 -10.75
N LYS A 125 5.61 4.50 -11.51
CA LYS A 125 6.11 4.23 -12.85
C LYS A 125 7.28 3.27 -12.73
N VAL A 126 7.19 2.17 -13.44
CA VAL A 126 8.23 1.17 -13.47
C VAL A 126 8.78 1.08 -14.88
N ARG A 127 10.10 1.12 -14.98
CA ARG A 127 10.81 0.74 -16.20
C ARG A 127 11.26 -0.70 -16.03
N ILE A 128 10.99 -1.52 -17.04
CA ILE A 128 11.58 -2.85 -17.13
C ILE A 128 13.07 -2.60 -17.41
N ALA A 129 13.95 -3.15 -16.56
CA ALA A 129 15.37 -3.19 -16.88
C ALA A 129 15.51 -4.07 -18.13
N ALA A 130 16.08 -3.50 -19.20
CA ALA A 130 16.31 -4.20 -20.46
C ALA A 130 17.29 -5.37 -20.30
#